data_AF-A0A7S2UQ05-F1
#
_entry.id   AF-A0A7S2UQ05-F1
#
_cell.length_a   1.000
_cell.length_b   1.000
_cell.length_c   1.000
_cell.angle_alpha   90.00
_cell.angle_beta   90.00
_cell.angle_gamma   90.00
#
_symmetry.space_group_name_H-M   'P 1'
#
loop_
_entity.id
_entity.type
_entity.pdbx_description
1 polymer ?
#
loop_
_entity_poly.entity_id
_entity_poly.type
_entity_poly.pdbx_seq_one_letter_code
_entity_poly.pdbx_strand_id
1 'polypeptide(L)'
;AGRKARVQLPGAFGKVAGAITIRRPREATLDDIERITQQFVTSARLAEQAGFDGVQIHGAHGYLLSQFLSKSGNLRTDEYGTNPQGRRRFLLEILRAVRQATSDTFVVGVKLNSKDSRTDGKEREDECIDLIQELCSTGLLDFIELSGGSYEDLIF
;
A
#
# COMPACT_ATOMS: atom_id res chain seq x y z
N ALA A 1 16.15 -16.00 14.00
CA ALA A 1 16.98 -14.98 14.67
C ALA A 1 17.41 -13.94 13.64
N GLY A 2 16.82 -12.74 13.64
CA GLY A 2 17.10 -11.69 12.65
C GLY A 2 16.87 -10.33 13.30
N ARG A 3 17.95 -9.56 13.41
CA ARG A 3 18.16 -8.44 14.35
C ARG A 3 17.07 -7.36 14.30
N LYS A 4 16.43 -7.10 15.44
CA LYS A 4 15.77 -5.83 15.77
C LYS A 4 16.86 -4.76 15.85
N ALA A 5 17.06 -3.97 14.79
CA ALA A 5 17.91 -2.79 14.88
C ALA A 5 17.08 -1.61 15.40
N ARG A 6 17.08 -1.43 16.72
CA ARG A 6 16.70 -0.16 17.34
C ARG A 6 17.96 0.69 17.41
N VAL A 7 18.00 1.79 16.68
CA VAL A 7 18.91 2.91 16.95
C VAL A 7 18.04 4.14 17.08
N GLN A 8 17.83 4.59 18.32
CA GLN A 8 17.17 5.84 18.61
C GLN A 8 18.26 6.86 18.91
N LEU A 9 18.43 7.83 17.99
CA LEU A 9 19.27 9.00 18.23
C LEU A 9 18.34 10.21 18.36
N PRO A 10 18.32 10.91 19.51
CA PRO A 10 17.45 12.06 19.70
C PRO A 10 17.92 13.25 18.86
N GLY A 11 16.96 14.06 18.38
CA GLY A 11 17.21 15.38 17.82
C GLY A 11 17.39 15.46 16.29
N ALA A 12 17.65 16.67 15.79
CA ALA A 12 17.71 17.01 14.36
C ALA A 12 18.64 16.11 13.52
N PHE A 13 19.63 15.48 14.16
CA PHE A 13 20.54 14.52 13.52
C PHE A 13 19.86 13.24 13.00
N GLY A 14 18.81 12.73 13.67
CA GLY A 14 18.08 11.54 13.20
C GLY A 14 17.32 11.77 11.88
N LYS A 15 16.77 12.99 11.70
CA LYS A 15 16.11 13.39 10.45
C LYS A 15 17.09 13.52 9.28
N VAL A 16 18.30 14.01 9.55
CA VAL A 16 19.36 14.17 8.55
C VAL A 16 19.98 12.82 8.17
N ALA A 17 20.21 11.92 9.12
CA ALA A 17 20.76 10.59 8.84
C ALA A 17 19.82 9.68 8.03
N GLY A 18 18.50 9.74 8.28
CA GLY A 18 17.49 9.05 7.47
C GLY A 18 17.38 9.62 6.05
N ALA A 19 17.54 10.94 5.90
CA ALA A 19 17.56 11.61 4.59
C ALA A 19 18.83 11.32 3.77
N ILE A 20 19.93 10.94 4.41
CA ILE A 20 21.19 10.57 3.75
C ILE A 20 21.18 9.12 3.23
N THR A 21 20.37 8.24 3.83
CA THR A 21 20.29 6.81 3.44
C THR A 21 19.06 6.48 2.56
N ILE A 22 17.97 7.22 2.64
CA ILE A 22 16.78 7.03 1.80
C ILE A 22 16.87 7.93 0.56
N ARG A 23 17.17 7.36 -0.60
CA ARG A 23 17.12 8.08 -1.88
C ARG A 23 15.72 8.67 -2.07
N ARG A 24 15.64 9.93 -2.52
CA ARG A 24 14.36 10.53 -2.93
C ARG A 24 13.71 9.64 -4.00
N PRO A 25 12.45 9.21 -3.80
CA PRO A 25 11.77 8.40 -4.79
C PRO A 25 11.56 9.21 -6.07
N ARG A 26 11.69 8.54 -7.22
CA ARG A 26 11.26 9.08 -8.52
C ARG A 26 9.78 8.76 -8.69
N GLU A 27 9.00 9.71 -9.21
CA GLU A 27 7.61 9.46 -9.61
C GLU A 27 7.55 8.34 -10.67
N ALA A 28 6.69 7.33 -10.43
CA ALA A 28 6.50 6.20 -11.34
C ALA A 28 5.88 6.66 -12.68
N THR A 29 6.37 6.16 -13.80
CA THR A 29 5.72 6.34 -15.10
C THR A 29 4.50 5.43 -15.23
N LEU A 30 3.66 5.63 -16.26
CA LEU A 30 2.57 4.70 -16.57
C LEU A 30 3.12 3.28 -16.87
N ASP A 31 4.22 3.19 -17.61
CA ASP A 31 4.92 1.92 -17.87
C ASP A 31 5.44 1.27 -16.57
N ASP A 32 5.90 2.07 -15.60
CA ASP A 32 6.28 1.56 -14.29
C ASP A 32 5.07 0.97 -13.55
N ILE A 33 3.93 1.67 -13.57
CA ILE A 33 2.67 1.23 -12.93
C ILE A 33 2.21 -0.09 -13.56
N GLU A 34 2.14 -0.18 -14.88
CA GLU A 34 1.76 -1.40 -15.60
C GLU A 34 2.72 -2.55 -15.28
N ARG A 35 4.02 -2.31 -15.39
CA ARG A 35 5.05 -3.31 -15.08
C ARG A 35 4.93 -3.82 -13.64
N ILE A 36 4.70 -2.93 -12.67
CA ILE A 36 4.53 -3.32 -11.26
C ILE A 36 3.25 -4.14 -11.08
N THR A 37 2.14 -3.76 -11.73
CA THR A 37 0.91 -4.57 -11.74
C THR A 37 1.18 -5.99 -12.21
N GLN A 38 1.91 -6.16 -13.32
CA GLN A 38 2.28 -7.49 -13.82
C GLN A 38 3.20 -8.26 -12.86
N GLN A 39 4.04 -7.56 -12.08
CA GLN A 39 4.86 -8.20 -11.04
C GLN A 39 4.01 -8.72 -9.88
N PHE A 40 2.96 -8.00 -9.46
CA PHE A 40 1.98 -8.50 -8.48
C PHE A 40 1.24 -9.74 -9.02
N VAL A 41 0.76 -9.68 -10.25
CA VAL A 41 0.07 -10.80 -10.92
C VAL A 41 0.96 -12.03 -11.00
N THR A 42 2.20 -11.85 -11.47
CA THR A 42 3.17 -12.95 -11.58
C THR A 42 3.45 -13.57 -10.22
N SER A 43 3.62 -12.74 -9.19
CA SER A 43 3.87 -13.22 -7.82
C SER A 43 2.70 -14.00 -7.25
N ALA A 44 1.46 -13.56 -7.48
CA ALA A 44 0.27 -14.27 -7.03
C ALA A 44 0.11 -15.63 -7.72
N ARG A 45 0.33 -15.69 -9.03
CA ARG A 45 0.34 -16.95 -9.79
C ARG A 45 1.40 -17.92 -9.30
N LEU A 46 2.60 -17.43 -9.02
CA LEU A 46 3.67 -18.26 -8.49
C LEU A 46 3.36 -18.76 -7.09
N ALA A 47 2.72 -17.95 -6.24
CA ALA A 47 2.27 -18.38 -4.92
C ALA A 47 1.22 -19.50 -5.02
N GLU A 48 0.23 -19.35 -5.90
CA GLU A 48 -0.76 -20.39 -6.17
C GLU A 48 -0.12 -21.68 -6.69
N GLN A 49 0.78 -21.59 -7.68
CA GLN A 49 1.51 -22.74 -8.22
C GLN A 49 2.39 -23.43 -7.19
N ALA A 50 2.91 -22.68 -6.21
CA ALA A 50 3.69 -23.21 -5.09
C ALA A 50 2.81 -23.86 -4.01
N GLY A 51 1.48 -23.78 -4.12
CA GLY A 51 0.53 -24.41 -3.19
C GLY A 51 0.18 -23.56 -1.97
N PHE A 52 0.39 -22.24 -2.00
CA PHE A 52 -0.20 -21.35 -1.00
C PHE A 52 -1.72 -21.27 -1.18
N ASP A 53 -2.46 -21.07 -0.09
CA ASP A 53 -3.92 -20.88 -0.15
C ASP A 53 -4.32 -19.50 -0.69
N GLY A 54 -3.40 -18.53 -0.67
CA GLY A 54 -3.69 -17.16 -1.07
C GLY A 54 -2.54 -16.18 -0.93
N VAL A 55 -2.85 -14.91 -1.22
CA VAL A 55 -1.95 -13.76 -1.04
C VAL A 55 -2.64 -12.60 -0.33
N GLN A 56 -1.83 -11.76 0.31
CA GLN A 56 -2.27 -10.48 0.83
C GLN A 56 -1.53 -9.33 0.12
N ILE A 57 -2.28 -8.44 -0.52
CA ILE A 57 -1.73 -7.24 -1.16
C ILE A 57 -1.45 -6.18 -0.09
N HIS A 58 -0.20 -5.74 0.00
CA HIS A 58 0.23 -4.82 1.05
C HIS A 58 0.06 -3.34 0.65
N GLY A 59 -0.99 -2.70 1.15
CA GLY A 59 -1.34 -1.29 0.95
C GLY A 59 -1.13 -0.39 2.18
N ALA A 60 -0.16 -0.72 3.03
CA ALA A 60 0.01 -0.10 4.35
C ALA A 60 1.46 0.37 4.60
N HIS A 61 1.69 1.01 5.75
CA HIS A 61 3.01 1.28 6.34
C HIS A 61 3.97 2.16 5.52
N GLY A 62 3.45 2.98 4.61
CA GLY A 62 4.29 3.88 3.79
C GLY A 62 5.02 3.18 2.64
N TYR A 63 4.71 1.92 2.35
CA TYR A 63 5.15 1.25 1.13
C TYR A 63 4.42 1.79 -0.11
N LEU A 64 4.79 1.30 -1.30
CA LEU A 64 4.32 1.79 -2.60
C LEU A 64 2.82 2.12 -2.65
N LEU A 65 1.96 1.14 -2.39
CA LEU A 65 0.51 1.34 -2.50
C LEU A 65 -0.03 2.29 -1.41
N SER A 66 0.56 2.26 -0.21
CA SER A 66 0.25 3.24 0.84
C SER A 66 0.62 4.66 0.42
N GLN A 67 1.68 4.86 -0.36
CA GLN A 67 2.06 6.18 -0.89
C GLN A 67 1.06 6.65 -1.93
N PHE A 68 0.60 5.79 -2.83
CA PHE A 68 -0.44 6.12 -3.82
C PHE A 68 -1.76 6.53 -3.16
N LEU A 69 -2.19 5.80 -2.12
CA LEU A 69 -3.42 6.09 -1.38
C LEU A 69 -3.36 7.42 -0.60
N SER A 70 -2.17 7.78 -0.11
CA SER A 70 -1.96 8.96 0.72
C SER A 70 -2.03 10.25 -0.08
N LYS A 71 -2.85 11.21 0.35
CA LYS A 71 -2.85 12.58 -0.19
C LYS A 71 -1.49 13.28 -0.04
N SER A 72 -0.73 12.95 1.00
CA SER A 72 0.60 13.53 1.26
C SER A 72 1.73 12.79 0.55
N GLY A 73 1.54 11.50 0.26
CA GLY A 73 2.50 10.64 -0.45
C GLY A 73 2.37 10.68 -1.97
N ASN A 74 1.19 11.03 -2.48
CA ASN A 74 0.88 11.08 -3.90
C ASN A 74 0.56 12.50 -4.35
N LEU A 75 1.55 13.12 -5.00
CA LEU A 75 1.46 14.49 -5.54
C LEU A 75 1.24 14.50 -7.06
N ARG A 76 0.84 13.36 -7.65
CA ARG A 76 0.64 13.25 -9.09
C ARG A 76 -0.53 14.12 -9.53
N THR A 77 -0.43 14.65 -10.74
CA THR A 77 -1.48 15.45 -11.39
C THR A 77 -2.22 14.68 -12.48
N ASP A 78 -2.01 13.37 -12.58
CA ASP A 78 -2.66 12.49 -13.54
C ASP A 78 -3.82 11.68 -12.90
N GLU A 79 -4.31 10.69 -13.64
CA GLU A 79 -5.42 9.84 -13.21
C GLU A 79 -5.14 8.99 -11.96
N TYR A 80 -3.90 8.95 -11.49
CA TYR A 80 -3.49 8.20 -10.30
C TYR A 80 -3.34 9.07 -9.04
N GLY A 81 -3.51 10.39 -9.11
CA GLY A 81 -3.31 11.27 -7.94
C GLY A 81 -4.30 12.42 -7.77
N THR A 82 -4.99 12.84 -8.83
CA THR A 82 -5.81 14.06 -8.85
C THR A 82 -6.95 14.12 -7.82
N ASN A 83 -7.53 12.98 -7.45
CA ASN A 83 -8.65 12.89 -6.50
C ASN A 83 -8.61 11.54 -5.74
N PRO A 84 -9.46 11.32 -4.70
CA PRO A 84 -9.46 10.06 -3.96
C PRO A 84 -9.62 8.82 -4.84
N GLN A 85 -10.47 8.88 -5.87
CA GLN A 85 -10.67 7.77 -6.81
C GLN A 85 -9.39 7.45 -7.61
N GLY A 86 -8.69 8.49 -8.08
CA GLY A 86 -7.40 8.33 -8.75
C GLY A 86 -6.33 7.72 -7.83
N ARG A 87 -6.27 8.15 -6.57
CA ARG A 87 -5.33 7.58 -5.58
C ARG A 87 -5.58 6.10 -5.30
N ARG A 88 -6.84 5.64 -5.39
CA ARG A 88 -7.24 4.24 -5.18
C ARG A 88 -7.07 3.37 -6.43
N ARG A 89 -7.01 3.98 -7.60
CA ARG A 89 -6.95 3.32 -8.91
C ARG A 89 -5.91 2.21 -8.98
N PHE A 90 -4.66 2.51 -8.59
CA PHE A 90 -3.56 1.55 -8.72
C PHE A 90 -3.78 0.29 -7.87
N LEU A 91 -4.28 0.45 -6.64
CA LEU A 91 -4.63 -0.70 -5.79
C LEU A 91 -5.73 -1.55 -6.43
N LEU A 92 -6.80 -0.90 -6.92
CA LEU A 92 -7.94 -1.60 -7.53
C LEU A 92 -7.53 -2.33 -8.82
N GLU A 93 -6.66 -1.74 -9.64
CA GLU A 93 -6.12 -2.39 -10.83
C GLU A 93 -5.30 -3.63 -10.50
N ILE A 94 -4.43 -3.56 -9.48
CA ILE A 94 -3.70 -4.73 -8.99
C ILE A 94 -4.67 -5.81 -8.49
N LEU A 95 -5.66 -5.45 -7.68
CA LEU A 95 -6.63 -6.42 -7.15
C LEU A 95 -7.42 -7.11 -8.26
N ARG A 96 -7.90 -6.35 -9.25
CA ARG A 96 -8.60 -6.91 -10.42
C ARG A 96 -7.70 -7.84 -11.22
N ALA A 97 -6.47 -7.41 -11.51
CA ALA A 97 -5.54 -8.20 -12.32
C ALA A 97 -5.11 -9.49 -11.60
N VAL A 98 -4.85 -9.43 -10.29
CA VAL A 98 -4.54 -10.61 -9.48
C VAL A 98 -5.73 -11.56 -9.46
N ARG A 99 -6.94 -11.06 -9.17
CA ARG A 99 -8.15 -11.90 -9.12
C ARG A 99 -8.44 -12.58 -10.46
N GLN A 100 -8.18 -11.91 -11.59
CA GLN A 100 -8.33 -12.49 -12.93
C GLN A 100 -7.28 -13.56 -13.26
N ALA A 101 -6.13 -13.53 -12.59
CA ALA A 101 -4.98 -14.35 -12.93
C ALA A 101 -4.85 -15.63 -12.10
N THR A 102 -5.58 -15.72 -10.98
CA THR A 102 -5.61 -16.85 -10.04
C THR A 102 -6.96 -17.57 -10.07
N SER A 103 -7.05 -18.77 -9.48
CA SER A 103 -8.33 -19.48 -9.39
C SER A 103 -9.33 -18.79 -8.45
N ASP A 104 -10.62 -19.12 -8.63
CA ASP A 104 -11.71 -18.62 -7.78
C ASP A 104 -11.58 -19.06 -6.31
N THR A 105 -10.88 -20.16 -6.05
CA THR A 105 -10.62 -20.68 -4.70
C THR A 105 -9.39 -20.07 -4.04
N PHE A 106 -8.58 -19.31 -4.78
CA PHE A 106 -7.36 -18.69 -4.24
C PHE A 106 -7.72 -17.45 -3.44
N VAL A 107 -7.30 -17.39 -2.17
CA VAL A 107 -7.65 -16.29 -1.28
C VAL A 107 -6.87 -15.03 -1.66
N VAL A 108 -7.55 -13.90 -1.83
CA VAL A 108 -6.93 -12.58 -2.03
C VAL A 108 -7.42 -11.63 -0.94
N GLY A 109 -6.49 -11.22 -0.09
CA GLY A 109 -6.71 -10.19 0.91
C GLY A 109 -5.96 -8.90 0.61
N VAL A 110 -6.29 -7.85 1.34
CA VAL A 110 -5.54 -6.60 1.33
C VAL A 110 -5.25 -6.14 2.76
N LYS A 111 -4.06 -5.58 2.96
CA LYS A 111 -3.69 -4.90 4.21
C LYS A 111 -3.66 -3.39 4.00
N LEU A 112 -4.39 -2.65 4.82
CA LEU A 112 -4.51 -1.19 4.74
C LEU A 112 -4.13 -0.53 6.06
N ASN A 113 -3.76 0.74 6.01
CA ASN A 113 -3.63 1.54 7.21
C ASN A 113 -5.01 1.89 7.75
N SER A 114 -5.25 1.69 9.06
CA SER A 114 -6.43 2.24 9.72
C SER A 114 -6.35 3.75 9.86
N LYS A 115 -5.12 4.28 9.90
CA LYS A 115 -4.78 5.70 9.93
C LYS A 115 -3.43 5.88 9.26
N ASP A 116 -3.34 6.74 8.26
CA ASP A 116 -2.05 7.17 7.71
C ASP A 116 -1.43 8.16 8.72
N SER A 117 -0.11 8.31 8.82
CA SER A 117 0.56 8.92 10.00
C SER A 117 0.90 10.40 9.87
N ARG A 118 0.83 10.96 8.66
CA ARG A 118 1.36 12.31 8.36
C ARG A 118 0.43 13.52 8.49
N THR A 119 -0.86 13.31 8.72
CA THR A 119 -1.90 14.33 8.90
C THR A 119 -2.87 13.97 10.03
N ASP A 120 -3.20 14.92 10.87
CA ASP A 120 -4.20 14.81 11.92
C ASP A 120 -5.62 15.05 11.35
N GLY A 121 -6.65 14.48 11.99
CA GLY A 121 -8.05 14.85 11.74
C GLY A 121 -9.01 13.74 11.26
N LYS A 122 -10.31 14.06 11.35
CA LYS A 122 -11.48 13.20 11.05
C LYS A 122 -11.61 12.83 9.57
N GLU A 123 -11.19 13.73 8.66
CA GLU A 123 -11.26 13.53 7.21
C GLU A 123 -10.53 12.26 6.73
N ARG A 124 -9.56 11.74 7.50
CA ARG A 124 -8.81 10.53 7.15
C ARG A 124 -9.54 9.24 7.51
N GLU A 125 -10.31 9.25 8.60
CA GLU A 125 -11.13 8.11 8.98
C GLU A 125 -12.22 7.90 7.94
N ASP A 126 -12.83 9.00 7.48
CA ASP A 126 -13.81 8.98 6.39
C ASP A 126 -13.17 8.47 5.08
N GLU A 127 -11.98 8.95 4.68
CA GLU A 127 -11.29 8.43 3.48
C GLU A 127 -10.97 6.92 3.55
N CYS A 128 -10.64 6.41 4.75
CA CYS A 128 -10.37 4.99 4.99
C CYS A 128 -11.66 4.16 4.92
N ILE A 129 -12.74 4.63 5.57
CA ILE A 129 -14.06 4.01 5.51
C ILE A 129 -14.56 3.96 4.07
N ASP A 130 -14.45 5.06 3.32
CA ASP A 130 -14.85 5.12 1.92
C ASP A 130 -14.07 4.12 1.06
N LEU A 131 -12.77 3.96 1.29
CA LEU A 131 -11.95 2.96 0.59
C LEU A 131 -12.42 1.54 0.95
N ILE A 132 -12.66 1.25 2.23
CA ILE A 132 -13.15 -0.06 2.67
C ILE A 132 -14.51 -0.36 2.04
N GLN A 133 -15.43 0.60 2.03
CA GLN A 133 -16.75 0.45 1.42
C GLN A 133 -16.64 0.16 -0.09
N GLU A 134 -15.78 0.91 -0.79
CA GLU A 134 -15.52 0.69 -2.21
C GLU A 134 -14.95 -0.71 -2.45
N LEU A 135 -13.95 -1.12 -1.68
CA LEU A 135 -13.34 -2.45 -1.78
C LEU A 135 -14.35 -3.57 -1.52
N CYS A 136 -15.16 -3.46 -0.48
CA CYS A 136 -16.25 -4.40 -0.19
C CYS A 136 -17.25 -4.49 -1.35
N SER A 137 -17.55 -3.38 -2.03
CA SER A 137 -18.49 -3.34 -3.16
C SER A 137 -17.96 -4.07 -4.41
N THR A 138 -16.65 -4.25 -4.52
CA THR A 138 -16.04 -4.85 -5.73
C THR A 138 -16.18 -6.37 -5.82
N GLY A 139 -16.36 -7.08 -4.70
CA GLY A 139 -16.31 -8.54 -4.66
C GLY A 139 -14.93 -9.15 -4.97
N LEU A 140 -13.86 -8.34 -5.00
CA LEU A 140 -12.51 -8.82 -5.36
C LEU A 140 -11.75 -9.47 -4.20
N LEU A 141 -12.19 -9.26 -2.96
CA LEU A 141 -11.44 -9.59 -1.74
C LEU A 141 -12.18 -10.59 -0.86
N ASP A 142 -11.42 -11.50 -0.27
CA ASP A 142 -11.91 -12.43 0.75
C ASP A 142 -11.79 -11.85 2.16
N PHE A 143 -10.80 -10.98 2.38
CA PHE A 143 -10.62 -10.30 3.66
C PHE A 143 -9.87 -8.96 3.54
N ILE A 144 -10.09 -8.09 4.52
CA ILE A 144 -9.38 -6.83 4.70
C ILE A 144 -8.72 -6.86 6.07
N GLU A 145 -7.40 -6.68 6.11
CA GLU A 145 -6.65 -6.48 7.34
C GLU A 145 -6.42 -4.98 7.55
N LEU A 146 -6.84 -4.47 8.71
CA LEU A 146 -6.56 -3.09 9.12
C LEU A 146 -5.37 -3.07 10.07
N SER A 147 -4.34 -2.30 9.69
CA SER A 147 -3.16 -2.11 10.50
C SER A 147 -3.14 -0.73 11.13
N GLY A 148 -2.90 -0.66 12.43
CA GLY A 148 -2.48 0.58 13.10
C GLY A 148 -0.95 0.76 13.02
N GLY A 149 -0.51 2.02 12.98
CA GLY A 149 0.90 2.40 12.99
C GLY A 149 1.54 2.46 11.60
N SER A 150 2.40 3.45 11.38
CA SER A 150 3.22 3.62 10.18
C SER A 150 4.69 3.43 10.50
N TYR A 151 5.54 3.17 9.49
CA TYR A 151 7.00 3.17 9.65
C TYR A 151 7.58 4.54 10.11
N GLU A 152 6.74 5.57 10.14
CA GLU A 152 7.10 6.96 10.40
C GLU A 152 6.82 7.36 11.85
N ASP A 153 6.04 6.55 12.56
CA ASP A 153 5.81 6.66 14.00
C ASP A 153 6.81 5.75 14.74
N LEU A 154 8.08 6.17 14.78
CA LEU A 154 9.13 5.47 15.54
C LEU A 154 9.00 5.62 17.08
N ILE A 155 7.80 5.90 17.59
CA ILE A 155 7.56 6.10 19.02
C ILE A 155 6.40 5.19 19.42
N PHE A 156 6.74 4.11 20.14
CA PHE A 156 5.82 3.43 21.05
C PHE A 156 5.55 4.31 22.25
#